data_AF-A0A9D7WTL8-F1
#
_entry.id   AF-A0A9D7WTL8-F1
#
_cell.length_a   1.000
_cell.length_b   1.000
_cell.length_c   1.000
_cell.angle_alpha   90.00
_cell.angle_beta   90.00
_cell.angle_gamma   90.00
#
_symmetry.space_group_name_H-M   'P 1'
#
loop_
_entity.id
_entity.type
_entity.pdbx_description
1 polymer ?
#
loop_
_entity_poly.entity_id
_entity_poly.type
_entity_poly.pdbx_seq_one_letter_code
_entity_poly.pdbx_strand_id
1 'polypeptide(L)'
;MANWKNKINQTKYGIIAGLTLPLLGFFIGFLAQGGNMSFSTFWQIFTQNHDLIQVNDLKLIYQDTRQSTVMFCLLANMLAFYFSFFLNKLDRFSKGLVFITLLLAAVSVLFIY
;
A
#
# COMPACT_ATOMS: atom_id res chain seq x y z
N MET A 1 -31.51 -0.34 -9.38
CA MET A 1 -30.13 0.04 -8.96
C MET A 1 -29.57 -0.73 -7.76
N ALA A 2 -30.37 -1.44 -6.94
CA ALA A 2 -29.86 -2.14 -5.73
C ALA A 2 -29.01 -3.41 -5.99
N ASN A 3 -29.20 -4.11 -7.11
CA ASN A 3 -28.57 -5.41 -7.36
C ASN A 3 -27.05 -5.35 -7.61
N TRP A 4 -26.53 -4.24 -8.12
CA TRP A 4 -25.10 -4.12 -8.41
C TRP A 4 -24.28 -4.02 -7.13
N LYS A 5 -24.67 -3.15 -6.19
CA LYS A 5 -23.99 -2.99 -4.91
C LYS A 5 -23.86 -4.31 -4.15
N ASN A 6 -24.90 -5.15 -4.15
CA ASN A 6 -24.85 -6.47 -3.52
C ASN A 6 -23.92 -7.47 -4.22
N LYS A 7 -23.72 -7.37 -5.54
CA LYS A 7 -22.74 -8.23 -6.24
C LYS A 7 -21.30 -7.88 -5.84
N ILE A 8 -20.99 -6.60 -5.68
CA ILE A 8 -19.64 -6.13 -5.32
C ILE A 8 -19.39 -6.16 -3.81
N ASN A 9 -20.45 -6.15 -2.98
CA ASN A 9 -20.37 -6.28 -1.52
C ASN A 9 -20.03 -7.70 -1.06
N GLN A 10 -18.94 -8.24 -1.58
CA GLN A 10 -18.39 -9.54 -1.19
C GLN A 10 -17.00 -9.31 -0.62
N THR A 11 -16.69 -10.01 0.47
CA THR A 11 -15.39 -9.92 1.14
C THR A 11 -14.23 -10.31 0.21
N LYS A 12 -14.46 -11.23 -0.74
CA LYS A 12 -13.47 -11.61 -1.76
C LYS A 12 -13.01 -10.42 -2.60
N TYR A 13 -13.93 -9.58 -3.07
CA TYR A 13 -13.58 -8.38 -3.84
C TYR A 13 -12.85 -7.34 -2.99
N GLY A 14 -13.22 -7.23 -1.70
CA GLY A 14 -12.51 -6.37 -0.75
C GLY A 14 -11.05 -6.80 -0.54
N ILE A 15 -10.81 -8.11 -0.41
CA ILE A 15 -9.46 -8.68 -0.29
C ILE A 15 -8.65 -8.43 -1.56
N ILE A 16 -9.22 -8.69 -2.73
CA ILE A 16 -8.56 -8.45 -4.03
C ILE A 16 -8.19 -6.96 -4.15
N ALA A 17 -9.13 -6.06 -3.84
CA ALA A 17 -8.87 -4.63 -3.87
C ALA A 17 -7.75 -4.23 -2.89
N GLY A 18 -7.79 -4.69 -1.64
CA GLY A 18 -6.74 -4.35 -0.67
C GLY A 18 -5.36 -4.95 -0.98
N LEU A 19 -5.25 -5.91 -1.90
CA LEU A 19 -3.97 -6.39 -2.46
C LEU A 19 -3.51 -5.58 -3.68
N THR A 20 -4.44 -5.15 -4.53
CA THR A 20 -4.11 -4.42 -5.77
C THR A 20 -3.89 -2.93 -5.54
N LEU A 21 -4.55 -2.33 -4.55
CA LEU A 21 -4.39 -0.91 -4.22
C LEU A 21 -2.99 -0.52 -3.69
N PRO A 22 -2.33 -1.32 -2.83
CA PRO A 22 -0.94 -1.07 -2.46
C PRO A 22 0.00 -1.07 -3.66
N LEU A 23 -0.22 -1.94 -4.64
CA LEU A 23 0.56 -1.93 -5.88
C LEU A 23 0.40 -0.59 -6.62
N LEU A 24 -0.82 -0.06 -6.71
CA LEU A 24 -1.06 1.27 -7.29
C LEU A 24 -0.41 2.38 -6.46
N GLY A 25 -0.49 2.31 -5.12
CA GLY A 25 0.18 3.26 -4.22
C GLY A 25 1.70 3.25 -4.38
N PHE A 26 2.28 2.07 -4.61
CA PHE A 26 3.70 1.90 -4.91
C PHE A 26 4.10 2.57 -6.23
N PHE A 27 3.31 2.39 -7.28
CA PHE A 27 3.55 3.07 -8.56
C PHE A 27 3.39 4.60 -8.46
N ILE A 28 2.45 5.09 -7.64
CA ILE A 28 2.29 6.52 -7.37
C ILE A 28 3.50 7.06 -6.59
N GLY A 29 3.99 6.33 -5.58
CA GLY A 29 5.23 6.67 -4.86
C GLY A 29 6.44 6.70 -5.80
N PHE A 30 6.55 5.71 -6.69
CA PHE A 30 7.58 5.67 -7.74
C PHE A 30 7.48 6.87 -8.67
N LEU A 31 6.29 7.26 -9.12
CA LEU A 31 6.10 8.44 -9.98
C LEU A 31 6.38 9.75 -9.25
N ALA A 32 6.02 9.86 -7.97
CA ALA A 32 6.25 11.04 -7.15
C ALA A 32 7.75 11.27 -6.87
N GLN A 33 8.54 10.20 -6.75
CA GLN A 33 10.00 10.26 -6.57
C GLN A 33 10.77 10.08 -7.90
N GLY A 34 10.09 9.65 -8.96
CA GLY A 34 10.64 9.14 -10.22
C GLY A 34 11.18 10.20 -11.18
N GLY A 35 11.24 11.47 -10.78
CA GLY A 35 11.96 12.49 -11.53
C GLY A 35 13.47 12.24 -11.59
N ASN A 36 14.04 11.50 -10.63
CA ASN A 36 15.50 11.37 -10.46
C ASN A 36 16.04 9.93 -10.37
N MET A 37 15.21 8.88 -10.41
CA MET A 37 15.66 7.49 -10.21
C MET A 37 14.98 6.48 -11.15
N SER A 38 15.75 5.50 -11.61
CA SER A 38 15.26 4.40 -12.45
C SER A 38 14.45 3.36 -11.63
N PHE A 39 13.53 2.64 -12.29
CA PHE A 39 12.68 1.64 -11.64
C PHE A 39 13.48 0.54 -10.92
N SER A 40 14.59 0.09 -11.51
CA SER A 40 15.46 -0.92 -10.88
C SER A 40 16.12 -0.39 -9.62
N THR A 41 16.57 0.87 -9.62
CA THR A 41 17.13 1.55 -8.44
C THR A 41 16.08 1.70 -7.34
N PHE A 42 14.85 2.11 -7.70
CA PHE A 42 13.76 2.24 -6.74
C PHE A 42 13.36 0.89 -6.12
N TRP A 43 13.26 -0.16 -6.94
CA TRP A 43 12.99 -1.51 -6.47
C TRP A 43 14.10 -2.03 -5.54
N GLN A 44 15.36 -1.77 -5.89
CA GLN A 44 16.49 -2.08 -5.00
C GLN A 44 16.42 -1.32 -3.69
N ILE A 45 16.15 -0.02 -3.69
CA ILE A 45 15.99 0.79 -2.47
C ILE A 45 14.84 0.26 -1.60
N PHE A 46 13.76 -0.20 -2.22
CA PHE A 46 12.59 -0.72 -1.51
C PHE A 46 12.81 -2.12 -0.91
N THR A 47 13.56 -2.98 -1.61
CA THR A 47 13.71 -4.41 -1.26
C THR A 47 15.04 -4.78 -0.61
N GLN A 48 16.11 -4.00 -0.81
CA GLN A 48 17.41 -4.31 -0.22
C GLN A 48 17.47 -3.91 1.25
N ASN A 49 17.86 -4.88 2.07
CA ASN A 49 18.09 -4.73 3.49
C ASN A 49 19.24 -3.76 3.76
N HIS A 50 19.09 -3.00 4.85
CA HIS A 50 19.99 -1.95 5.33
C HIS A 50 21.44 -2.38 5.63
N ASP A 51 21.76 -3.68 5.59
CA ASP A 51 23.04 -4.20 6.06
C ASP A 51 24.24 -3.86 5.16
N LEU A 52 24.01 -3.36 3.94
CA LEU A 52 25.09 -3.09 2.98
C LEU A 52 25.50 -1.61 2.87
N ILE A 53 24.81 -0.68 3.54
CA ILE A 53 25.08 0.75 3.41
C ILE A 53 25.54 1.30 4.77
N GLN A 54 26.85 1.24 5.02
CA GLN A 54 27.53 1.75 6.22
C GLN A 54 27.59 3.30 6.33
N VAL A 55 26.92 4.03 5.43
CA VAL A 55 26.96 5.50 5.39
C VAL A 55 25.64 6.07 5.93
N ASN A 56 25.68 6.62 7.14
CA ASN A 56 24.52 7.12 7.90
C ASN A 56 23.59 8.07 7.11
N ASP A 57 24.14 8.92 6.23
CA ASP A 57 23.35 9.89 5.47
C ASP A 57 22.51 9.27 4.35
N LEU A 58 23.02 8.21 3.71
CA LEU A 58 22.23 7.44 2.74
C LEU A 58 21.14 6.66 3.46
N LYS A 59 21.41 6.09 4.64
CA LYS A 59 20.40 5.34 5.41
C LYS A 59 19.13 6.15 5.70
N LEU A 60 19.28 7.44 6.05
CA LEU A 60 18.16 8.36 6.28
C LEU A 60 17.32 8.60 5.02
N ILE A 61 17.96 8.85 3.88
CA ILE A 61 17.26 9.03 2.59
C ILE A 61 16.51 7.76 2.19
N TYR A 62 17.08 6.59 2.45
CA TYR A 62 16.46 5.29 2.11
C TYR A 62 15.26 5.00 3.03
N GLN A 63 15.37 5.27 4.33
CA GLN A 63 14.24 5.15 5.25
C GLN A 63 13.12 6.11 4.88
N ASP A 64 13.43 7.37 4.56
CA ASP A 64 12.41 8.37 4.20
C ASP A 64 11.69 8.02 2.89
N THR A 65 12.44 7.50 1.91
CA THR A 65 11.89 7.02 0.62
C THR A 65 10.95 5.82 0.80
N ARG A 66 11.36 4.84 1.62
CA ARG A 66 10.53 3.65 1.93
C ARG A 66 9.31 4.02 2.75
N GLN A 67 9.47 4.85 3.78
CA GLN A 67 8.38 5.32 4.63
C GLN A 67 7.35 6.10 3.82
N SER A 68 7.80 7.01 2.95
CA SER A 68 6.93 7.75 2.03
C SER A 68 6.15 6.80 1.11
N THR A 69 6.82 5.79 0.54
CA THR A 69 6.17 4.80 -0.35
C THR A 69 5.13 3.96 0.39
N VAL A 70 5.45 3.47 1.59
CA VAL A 70 4.50 2.73 2.44
C VAL A 70 3.33 3.63 2.85
N MET A 71 3.58 4.90 3.13
CA MET A 71 2.53 5.88 3.44
C MET A 71 1.57 6.06 2.26
N PHE A 72 2.07 6.16 1.02
CA PHE A 72 1.22 6.20 -0.18
C PHE A 72 0.39 4.92 -0.36
N CYS A 73 0.96 3.74 -0.10
CA CYS A 73 0.21 2.47 -0.13
C CYS A 73 -0.92 2.44 0.91
N LEU A 74 -0.65 2.88 2.14
CA LEU A 74 -1.66 2.97 3.20
C LEU A 74 -2.75 4.00 2.86
N LEU A 75 -2.36 5.13 2.29
CA LEU A 75 -3.29 6.20 1.89
C LEU A 75 -4.23 5.73 0.77
N ALA A 76 -3.71 4.99 -0.21
CA ALA A 76 -4.53 4.36 -1.25
C ALA A 76 -5.57 3.40 -0.64
N ASN A 77 -5.16 2.54 0.30
CA ASN A 77 -6.08 1.63 1.01
C ASN A 77 -7.12 2.38 1.84
N MET A 78 -6.72 3.44 2.54
CA MET A 78 -7.63 4.28 3.32
C MET A 78 -8.66 4.97 2.41
N LEU A 79 -8.25 5.44 1.22
CA LEU A 79 -9.15 6.05 0.25
C LEU A 79 -10.20 5.04 -0.24
N ALA A 80 -9.79 3.82 -0.60
CA ALA A 80 -10.73 2.78 -1.01
C ALA A 80 -11.64 2.33 0.13
N PHE A 81 -11.15 2.32 1.37
CA PHE A 81 -12.00 2.12 2.54
C PHE A 81 -13.04 3.23 2.66
N TYR A 82 -12.64 4.49 2.50
CA TYR A 82 -13.56 5.62 2.57
C TYR A 82 -14.68 5.54 1.51
N PHE A 83 -14.31 5.27 0.26
CA PHE A 83 -15.28 5.12 -0.83
C PHE A 83 -16.20 3.91 -0.66
N SER A 84 -15.71 2.80 -0.10
CA SER A 84 -16.51 1.60 0.07
C SER A 84 -17.43 1.67 1.29
N PHE A 85 -16.90 2.07 2.45
CA PHE A 85 -17.62 2.07 3.72
C PHE A 85 -18.55 3.29 3.86
N PHE A 86 -18.00 4.51 3.73
CA PHE A 86 -18.77 5.73 4.00
C PHE A 86 -19.69 6.12 2.83
N LEU A 87 -19.17 6.10 1.60
CA LEU A 87 -19.96 6.54 0.44
C LEU A 87 -20.94 5.45 -0.05
N ASN A 88 -20.47 4.20 -0.16
CA ASN A 88 -21.25 3.15 -0.80
C ASN A 88 -21.91 2.14 0.16
N LYS A 89 -21.64 2.21 1.47
CA LYS A 89 -22.15 1.29 2.50
C LYS A 89 -21.92 -0.19 2.18
N LEU A 90 -20.72 -0.51 1.68
CA LEU A 90 -20.32 -1.87 1.32
C LEU A 90 -19.61 -2.56 2.49
N ASP A 91 -20.35 -2.94 3.53
CA ASP A 91 -19.79 -3.45 4.79
C ASP A 91 -18.90 -4.70 4.62
N ARG A 92 -19.33 -5.66 3.81
CA ARG A 92 -18.59 -6.93 3.63
C ARG A 92 -17.33 -6.74 2.80
N PHE A 93 -17.38 -5.86 1.80
CA PHE A 93 -16.21 -5.47 1.02
C PHE A 93 -15.19 -4.75 1.91
N SER A 94 -15.65 -3.73 2.65
CA SER A 94 -14.81 -2.92 3.53
C SER A 94 -14.11 -3.77 4.59
N LYS A 95 -14.82 -4.75 5.16
CA LYS A 95 -14.23 -5.72 6.09
C LYS A 95 -13.08 -6.52 5.47
N GLY A 96 -13.23 -6.98 4.23
CA GLY A 96 -12.17 -7.71 3.50
C GLY A 96 -10.97 -6.84 3.20
N LEU A 97 -11.21 -5.59 2.79
CA LEU A 97 -10.17 -4.61 2.50
C LEU A 97 -9.38 -4.23 3.77
N VAL A 98 -10.06 -3.95 4.88
CA VAL A 98 -9.39 -3.63 6.15
C VAL A 98 -8.61 -4.84 6.67
N PHE A 99 -9.19 -6.04 6.60
CA PHE A 99 -8.52 -7.27 7.03
C PHE A 99 -7.19 -7.47 6.32
N ILE A 100 -7.17 -7.35 4.99
CA ILE A 100 -5.93 -7.53 4.23
C ILE A 100 -4.94 -6.39 4.45
N THR A 101 -5.43 -5.15 4.63
CA THR A 101 -4.58 -4.00 4.95
C THR A 101 -3.87 -4.19 6.29
N LEU A 102 -4.59 -4.65 7.32
CA LEU A 102 -4.01 -4.95 8.64
C LEU A 102 -3.02 -6.12 8.55
N LEU A 103 -3.33 -7.14 7.75
CA LEU A 103 -2.43 -8.27 7.54
C LEU A 103 -1.13 -7.84 6.85
N LEU A 104 -1.20 -7.01 5.81
CA LEU A 104 -0.01 -6.45 5.15
C LEU A 104 0.78 -5.54 6.11
N ALA A 105 0.10 -4.74 6.92
CA ALA A 105 0.75 -3.90 7.92
C ALA A 105 1.49 -4.74 8.97
N ALA A 106 0.87 -5.81 9.47
CA ALA A 106 1.48 -6.73 10.43
C ALA A 106 2.71 -7.43 9.83
N VAL A 107 2.62 -7.91 8.59
CA VAL A 107 3.77 -8.48 7.86
C VAL A 107 4.86 -7.43 7.69
N SER A 108 4.51 -6.19 7.32
CA SER A 108 5.49 -5.12 7.15
C SER A 108 6.24 -4.82 8.45
N VAL A 109 5.56 -4.80 9.59
CA VAL A 109 6.21 -4.61 10.90
C VAL A 109 7.16 -5.76 11.23
N LEU A 110 6.77 -7.02 10.95
CA LEU A 110 7.61 -8.20 11.20
C LEU A 110 8.85 -8.29 10.29
N PHE A 111 8.84 -7.66 9.12
CA PHE A 111 9.97 -7.66 8.18
C PHE A 111 10.83 -6.39 8.24
N ILE A 112 10.30 -5.30 8.80
CA ILE A 112 11.02 -4.02 8.95
C ILE A 112 11.74 -3.93 10.30
N TYR A 113 11.28 -4.69 11.31
CA TYR A 113 11.89 -4.80 12.64
C TYR A 113 12.54 -6.17 12.81
#